data_AF-A0A1C5R326-F1
#
_entry.id   AF-A0A1C5R326-F1
#
_cell.length_a   1.000
_cell.length_b   1.000
_cell.length_c   1.000
_cell.angle_alpha   90.00
_cell.angle_beta   90.00
_cell.angle_gamma   90.00
#
_symmetry.space_group_name_H-M   'P 1'
#
loop_
_entity.id
_entity.type
_entity.pdbx_description
1 polymer ?
#
loop_
_entity_poly.entity_id
_entity_poly.type
_entity_poly.pdbx_seq_one_letter_code
_entity_poly.pdbx_strand_id
1 'polypeptide(L)' 'MGVDKFNHEGYFDPTTYEALTNIHREEMAADKKAAYLPLVYVCSPYAGDVKTNVNVYASAFK' A
#
# COMPACT_ATOMS: atom_id res chain seq x y z
N MET A 1 7.19 -15.13 -10.66
CA MET A 1 8.53 -15.66 -11.01
C MET A 1 9.08 -16.24 -9.72
N GLY A 2 9.37 -17.53 -9.66
CA GLY A 2 9.83 -18.18 -8.42
C GLY A 2 11.35 -18.09 -8.27
N VAL A 3 11.84 -18.03 -7.03
CA VAL A 3 13.28 -18.16 -6.72
C VAL A 3 13.68 -19.62 -6.98
N ASP A 4 14.76 -19.84 -7.73
CA ASP A 4 15.30 -21.19 -7.98
C ASP A 4 16.15 -21.66 -6.78
N LYS A 5 16.11 -22.97 -6.50
CA LYS A 5 16.97 -23.62 -5.50
C LYS A 5 18.40 -23.84 -6.00
N PHE A 6 18.63 -23.68 -7.30
CA PHE A 6 19.94 -23.81 -7.91
C PHE A 6 20.50 -22.44 -8.30
N ASN A 7 21.80 -22.26 -8.13
CA ASN A 7 22.48 -21.08 -8.61
C ASN A 7 22.63 -21.13 -10.16
N HIS A 8 23.18 -20.07 -10.76
CA HIS A 8 23.37 -19.99 -12.21
C HIS A 8 24.33 -21.05 -12.79
N GLU A 9 25.14 -21.70 -11.94
CA GLU A 9 26.03 -22.80 -12.32
C GLU A 9 25.35 -24.17 -12.18
N GLY A 10 24.12 -24.22 -11.65
CA GLY A 10 23.36 -25.45 -11.43
C GLY A 10 23.65 -26.17 -10.13
N TYR A 11 24.40 -25.56 -9.20
CA TYR A 11 24.63 -26.12 -7.87
C TYR A 11 23.47 -25.82 -6.94
N PHE A 12 23.10 -26.79 -6.11
CA PHE A 12 22.09 -26.61 -5.08
C PHE A 12 22.59 -25.61 -4.05
N ASP A 13 21.94 -24.45 -3.97
CA ASP A 13 22.31 -23.36 -3.08
C ASP A 13 21.14 -23.03 -2.14
N PRO A 14 21.02 -23.74 -1.00
CA PRO A 14 19.93 -23.53 -0.07
C PRO A 14 20.00 -22.15 0.59
N THR A 15 21.19 -21.60 0.80
CA THR A 15 21.39 -20.32 1.47
C THR A 15 20.84 -19.17 0.63
N THR A 16 21.19 -19.13 -0.65
CA THR A 16 20.70 -18.08 -1.57
C THR A 16 19.20 -18.21 -1.79
N TYR A 17 18.70 -19.45 -1.96
CA TYR A 17 17.27 -19.70 -2.09
C TYR A 17 16.48 -19.20 -0.88
N GLU A 18 16.92 -19.52 0.34
CA GLU A 18 16.24 -19.09 1.57
C GLU A 18 16.26 -17.57 1.72
N ALA A 19 17.42 -16.94 1.50
CA ALA A 19 17.56 -15.49 1.60
C ALA A 19 16.61 -14.76 0.64
N LEU A 20 16.64 -15.11 -0.65
CA LEU A 20 15.79 -14.50 -1.67
C LEU A 20 14.30 -14.81 -1.46
N THR A 21 13.97 -16.02 -1.01
CA THR A 21 12.59 -16.40 -0.67
C THR A 21 12.04 -15.56 0.47
N ASN A 22 12.85 -15.29 1.50
CA ASN A 22 12.44 -14.46 2.63
C ASN A 22 12.22 -13.01 2.20
N ILE A 23 13.14 -12.43 1.43
CA ILE A 23 12.98 -11.08 0.86
C ILE A 23 11.69 -10.99 0.05
N HIS A 24 11.45 -11.94 -0.86
CA HIS A 24 10.26 -11.94 -1.69
C HIS A 24 8.96 -12.04 -0.86
N ARG A 25 8.96 -12.84 0.22
CA ARG A 25 7.83 -12.92 1.14
C ARG A 25 7.59 -11.59 1.86
N GLU A 26 8.65 -10.93 2.29
CA GLU A 26 8.58 -9.63 2.97
C GLU A 26 8.06 -8.54 2.03
N GLU A 27 8.55 -8.48 0.78
CA GLU A 27 8.07 -7.56 -0.26
C GLU A 27 6.57 -7.77 -0.54
N MET A 28 6.14 -9.02 -0.78
CA MET A 28 4.73 -9.34 -1.00
C MET A 28 3.85 -9.01 0.21
N ALA A 29 4.37 -9.14 1.43
CA ALA A 29 3.65 -8.76 2.63
C ALA A 29 3.56 -7.22 2.78
N ALA A 30 4.62 -6.50 2.43
CA ALA A 30 4.65 -5.05 2.41
C ALA A 30 3.68 -4.48 1.37
N ASP A 31 3.66 -5.02 0.15
CA ASP A 31 2.72 -4.64 -0.90
C ASP A 31 1.27 -4.88 -0.49
N LYS A 32 0.98 -6.03 0.14
CA LYS A 32 -0.35 -6.32 0.68
C LYS A 32 -0.76 -5.35 1.79
N LYS A 33 0.17 -4.91 2.64
CA LYS A 33 -0.08 -3.88 3.66
C LYS A 33 -0.31 -2.51 3.01
N ALA A 34 0.50 -2.15 2.01
CA ALA A 34 0.37 -0.89 1.29
C ALA A 34 -0.91 -0.82 0.44
N ALA A 35 -1.44 -1.96 -0.01
CA ALA A 35 -2.73 -2.02 -0.70
C ALA A 35 -3.92 -1.63 0.20
N TYR A 36 -3.77 -1.74 1.53
CA TYR A 36 -4.78 -1.28 2.48
C TYR A 36 -4.47 0.16 2.94
N LEU A 37 -4.76 1.12 2.09
CA LEU A 37 -4.89 2.53 2.49
C LEU A 37 -6.38 2.82 2.72
N PRO A 38 -6.84 2.99 3.97
CA PRO A 38 -8.22 3.38 4.21
C PRO A 38 -8.47 4.74 3.54
N LEU A 39 -9.45 4.79 2.64
CA LEU A 39 -9.86 6.03 1.98
C LEU A 39 -10.41 6.99 3.04
N VAL A 40 -9.68 8.07 3.29
CA VAL A 40 -10.12 9.16 4.18
C VAL A 40 -10.72 10.26 3.32
N TYR A 41 -12.04 10.47 3.44
CA TYR A 41 -12.69 11.63 2.84
C TYR A 41 -12.66 12.79 3.83
N VAL A 42 -11.85 13.81 3.53
CA VAL A 42 -11.79 15.04 4.34
C VAL A 42 -12.78 16.06 3.76
N CYS A 43 -13.90 16.26 4.45
CA CYS A 43 -14.82 17.36 4.15
C CYS A 43 -14.18 18.69 4.60
N SER A 44 -13.45 19.36 3.72
CA SER A 44 -13.11 20.76 3.92
C SER A 44 -14.23 21.62 3.34
N PRO A 45 -14.94 22.44 4.13
CA PRO A 45 -15.91 23.38 3.58
C PRO A 45 -15.27 24.42 2.65
N TYR A 46 -13.94 24.51 2.65
CA TYR A 46 -13.15 25.37 1.78
C TYR A 46 -12.56 24.66 0.56
N ALA A 47 -12.79 23.36 0.38
CA ALA A 47 -12.41 22.66 -0.84
C ALA A 47 -13.48 22.86 -1.93
N GLY A 48 -13.07 23.24 -3.14
CA GLY A 48 -13.97 23.39 -4.29
C GLY A 48 -14.92 24.58 -4.15
N ASP A 49 -16.24 24.34 -4.23
CA ASP A 49 -17.27 25.38 -4.12
C ASP A 49 -17.45 25.86 -2.67
N VAL A 50 -16.55 26.75 -2.26
CA VAL A 50 -16.51 27.32 -0.91
C VAL A 50 -17.83 27.98 -0.50
N LYS A 51 -18.47 28.74 -1.39
CA LYS A 51 -19.67 29.52 -1.04
C LYS A 51 -20.82 28.60 -0.67
N THR A 52 -21.07 27.60 -1.52
CA THR A 52 -22.14 26.62 -1.27
C THR A 52 -21.80 25.77 -0.05
N ASN A 53 -20.56 25.28 0.04
CA ASN A 53 -20.13 24.40 1.12
C ASN A 53 -20.18 25.09 2.50
N VAL A 54 -19.70 26.33 2.61
CA VAL A 54 -19.75 27.11 3.86
C VAL A 54 -21.20 27.43 4.26
N ASN A 55 -22.07 27.75 3.31
CA ASN A 55 -23.49 28.01 3.61
C ASN A 55 -24.21 26.75 4.11
N VAL A 56 -23.99 25.60 3.46
CA VAL A 56 -24.56 24.32 3.90
C VAL A 56 -24.04 23.98 5.29
N TYR A 57 -22.74 24.11 5.53
CA TYR A 57 -22.14 23.86 6.85
C TYR A 57 -22.75 24.78 7.92
N ALA A 58 -22.84 26.09 7.67
CA ALA A 58 -23.40 27.06 8.61
C ALA A 58 -24.88 26.80 8.92
N SER A 59 -25.65 26.30 7.96
CA SER A 59 -27.07 25.97 8.13
C SER A 59 -27.31 24.70 8.96
N ALA A 60 -26.36 23.78 9.00
CA ALA A 60 -26.48 22.51 9.72
C ALA A 60 -26.29 22.64 11.25
N PHE A 61 -25.75 23.77 11.73
CA PHE A 61 -25.54 24.07 13.15
C PHE A 61 -26.60 25.01 13.74
N LYS A 62 -27.72 25.18 13.04
CA LYS A 62 -28.83 26.05 13.43
C LYS A 62 -30.05 25.21 13.77
#